data_AF-A0A094IYJ9-F1
#
_entry.id   AF-A0A094IYJ9-F1
#
_cell.length_a   1.000
_cell.length_b   1.000
_cell.length_c   1.000
_cell.angle_alpha   90.00
_cell.angle_beta   90.00
_cell.angle_gamma   90.00
#
_symmetry.space_group_name_H-M   'P 1'
#
loop_
_entity.id
_entity.type
_entity.pdbx_description
1 polymer ?
#
loop_
_entity_poly.entity_id
_entity_poly.type
_entity_poly.pdbx_seq_one_letter_code
_entity_poly.pdbx_strand_id
1 'polypeptide(L)'
;MLPKIAKSSGSHRKSDDEPFSDASSSFWPEGWSWARYSDPEVDFSTLSEEEKDKMRNGLQEVLGDDGMRRMTLYIRQKMIEWEDKKLQEQGAPPPEYKAPDFLKQWQKRHPDGPWGFVAFRTALYDDEEKWTEFKRRVRRILQVAFDQVVEQHRGHEYEDVAKARKSFELHWIEDRELDGSSAKTLRRRYIEVKKKEDTPAGMDYNMFLCASPEAVESVLSLDDDNLPTTKSSFWRDDAPFLLVVMEEAEVNPHGDEENEYDPNDPNDERNWYKPVFKVPVEIIPNNLWDLVDRAFMQPTTLTRDVKGSTELGGTMPENYTPEGLAELWWEVAPSPRALKRRRILRGL
;
A
#
# COMPACT_ATOMS: atom_id res chain seq x y z
N MET A 1 36.24 -37.59 -38.90
CA MET A 1 36.64 -36.29 -38.33
C MET A 1 35.38 -35.65 -37.74
N LEU A 2 35.33 -35.54 -36.42
CA LEU A 2 34.21 -34.97 -35.66
C LEU A 2 34.43 -33.46 -35.48
N PRO A 3 33.41 -32.59 -35.67
CA PRO A 3 33.54 -31.18 -35.36
C PRO A 3 33.42 -30.92 -33.85
N LYS A 4 34.35 -30.12 -33.33
CA LYS A 4 34.49 -29.74 -31.92
C LYS A 4 33.35 -28.83 -31.47
N ILE A 5 32.71 -29.21 -30.37
CA ILE A 5 31.76 -28.39 -29.61
C ILE A 5 32.57 -27.30 -28.88
N ALA A 6 32.33 -26.04 -29.21
CA ALA A 6 32.84 -24.90 -28.46
C ALA A 6 32.01 -24.72 -27.19
N LYS A 7 32.67 -24.85 -26.03
CA LYS A 7 32.12 -24.50 -24.73
C LYS A 7 31.95 -22.98 -24.66
N SER A 8 30.71 -22.51 -24.67
CA SER A 8 30.37 -21.13 -24.32
C SER A 8 30.39 -21.00 -22.80
N SER A 9 31.44 -20.37 -22.27
CA SER A 9 31.57 -19.98 -20.87
C SER A 9 30.45 -19.01 -20.49
N GLY A 10 29.68 -19.38 -19.47
CA GLY A 10 28.67 -18.52 -18.86
C GLY A 10 29.29 -17.23 -18.35
N SER A 11 28.95 -16.11 -19.01
CA SER A 11 29.05 -14.79 -18.42
C SER A 11 27.77 -14.59 -17.61
N HIS A 12 27.86 -14.77 -16.29
CA HIS A 12 26.90 -14.18 -15.37
C HIS A 12 26.99 -12.67 -15.55
N ARG A 13 26.08 -12.12 -16.37
CA ARG A 13 25.74 -10.70 -16.30
C ARG A 13 25.23 -10.47 -14.89
N LYS A 14 26.00 -9.74 -14.08
CA LYS A 14 25.47 -9.07 -12.90
C LYS A 14 24.33 -8.19 -13.40
N SER A 15 23.10 -8.51 -13.02
CA SER A 15 21.99 -7.57 -13.15
C SER A 15 22.25 -6.45 -12.17
N ASP A 16 22.33 -5.21 -12.65
CA ASP A 16 22.44 -4.00 -11.84
C ASP A 16 21.18 -3.73 -10.95
N ASP A 17 20.26 -4.69 -10.87
CA ASP A 17 18.94 -4.57 -10.20
C ASP A 17 18.84 -5.28 -8.83
N GLU A 18 19.92 -5.89 -8.31
CA GLU A 18 19.83 -6.51 -6.98
C GLU A 18 20.02 -5.48 -5.85
N PRO A 19 19.08 -5.36 -4.89
CA PRO A 19 19.13 -4.35 -3.82
C PRO A 19 20.19 -4.62 -2.74
N PHE A 20 20.90 -5.75 -2.82
CA PHE A 20 21.94 -6.17 -1.87
C PHE A 20 23.15 -6.69 -2.65
N SER A 21 24.30 -6.75 -1.98
CA SER A 21 25.57 -7.15 -2.61
C SER A 21 26.50 -7.82 -1.60
N ASP A 22 27.70 -8.20 -2.04
CA ASP A 22 28.73 -8.73 -1.15
C ASP A 22 29.10 -7.73 -0.03
N ALA A 23 28.88 -6.44 -0.23
CA ALA A 23 29.08 -5.42 0.78
C ALA A 23 27.98 -5.39 1.86
N SER A 24 26.90 -6.17 1.71
CA SER A 24 25.79 -6.25 2.67
C SER A 24 26.10 -7.08 3.91
N SER A 25 27.28 -7.71 4.00
CA SER A 25 27.75 -8.41 5.20
C SER A 25 29.19 -8.01 5.52
N SER A 26 29.53 -7.89 6.79
CA SER A 26 30.93 -7.74 7.23
C SER A 26 31.72 -9.06 7.12
N PHE A 27 31.02 -10.18 6.91
CA PHE A 27 31.63 -11.51 6.81
C PHE A 27 30.89 -12.41 5.81
N TRP A 28 31.67 -13.03 4.92
CA TRP A 28 31.24 -14.16 4.10
C TRP A 28 32.20 -15.33 4.33
N PRO A 29 31.71 -16.55 4.61
CA PRO A 29 32.54 -17.75 4.61
C PRO A 29 33.27 -17.96 3.28
N GLU A 30 34.33 -18.76 3.27
CA GLU A 30 35.08 -19.00 2.03
C GLU A 30 34.17 -19.60 0.94
N GLY A 31 34.21 -19.00 -0.26
CA GLY A 31 33.36 -19.40 -1.38
C GLY A 31 31.89 -18.98 -1.26
N TRP A 32 31.53 -18.18 -0.25
CA TRP A 32 30.22 -17.52 -0.14
C TRP A 32 30.28 -16.07 -0.60
N SER A 33 29.14 -15.60 -1.10
CA SER A 33 28.91 -14.25 -1.59
C SER A 33 27.40 -13.99 -1.52
N TRP A 34 26.98 -12.75 -1.71
CA TRP A 34 25.56 -12.42 -1.80
C TRP A 34 24.86 -13.19 -2.91
N ALA A 35 25.53 -13.33 -4.07
CA ALA A 35 24.99 -14.07 -5.20
C ALA A 35 24.70 -15.53 -4.84
N ARG A 36 25.58 -16.18 -4.06
CA ARG A 36 25.39 -17.55 -3.58
C ARG A 36 24.37 -17.64 -2.44
N TYR A 37 24.37 -16.66 -1.54
CA TYR A 37 23.45 -16.60 -0.40
C TYR A 37 21.99 -16.40 -0.84
N SER A 38 21.76 -15.61 -1.89
CA SER A 38 20.41 -15.33 -2.41
C SER A 38 19.96 -16.31 -3.49
N ASP A 39 20.74 -17.36 -3.78
CA ASP A 39 20.42 -18.37 -4.78
C ASP A 39 19.42 -19.41 -4.22
N PRO A 40 18.22 -19.56 -4.81
CA PRO A 40 17.21 -20.53 -4.38
C PRO A 40 17.67 -21.99 -4.40
N GLU A 41 18.68 -22.34 -5.20
CA GLU A 41 19.15 -23.73 -5.36
C GLU A 41 20.26 -24.11 -4.37
N VAL A 42 20.80 -23.14 -3.62
CA VAL A 42 21.93 -23.38 -2.73
C VAL A 42 21.49 -24.05 -1.44
N ASP A 43 22.14 -25.17 -1.12
CA ASP A 43 21.98 -25.86 0.15
C ASP A 43 22.88 -25.27 1.24
N PHE A 44 22.26 -24.72 2.29
CA PHE A 44 22.93 -24.16 3.45
C PHE A 44 23.48 -25.22 4.42
N SER A 45 23.17 -26.50 4.21
CA SER A 45 23.66 -27.61 5.04
C SER A 45 25.19 -27.75 4.99
N THR A 46 25.84 -27.17 3.97
CA THR A 46 27.30 -27.22 3.80
C THR A 46 28.07 -26.31 4.76
N LEU A 47 27.39 -25.36 5.43
CA LEU A 47 28.00 -24.48 6.43
C LEU A 47 27.90 -25.08 7.83
N SER A 48 28.96 -24.93 8.62
CA SER A 48 28.88 -25.20 10.06
C SER A 48 27.97 -24.18 10.75
N GLU A 49 27.42 -24.53 11.92
CA GLU A 49 26.58 -23.60 12.68
C GLU A 49 27.34 -22.32 13.08
N GLU A 50 28.63 -22.42 13.38
CA GLU A 50 29.47 -21.25 13.70
C GLU A 50 29.61 -20.30 12.50
N GLU A 51 29.76 -20.83 11.28
CA GLU A 51 29.83 -20.01 10.07
C GLU A 51 28.48 -19.38 9.72
N LYS A 52 27.36 -20.11 9.94
CA LYS A 52 26.01 -19.56 9.78
C LYS A 52 25.77 -18.40 10.74
N ASP A 53 26.18 -18.54 12.00
CA ASP A 53 26.03 -17.51 13.01
C ASP A 53 26.91 -16.29 12.70
N LYS A 54 28.18 -16.49 12.31
CA LYS A 54 29.06 -15.39 11.88
C LYS A 54 28.51 -14.66 10.67
N MET A 55 27.97 -15.38 9.68
CA MET A 55 27.37 -14.78 8.49
C MET A 55 26.10 -14.00 8.83
N ARG A 56 25.22 -14.54 9.69
CA ARG A 56 24.02 -13.83 10.15
C ARG A 56 24.38 -12.55 10.93
N ASN A 57 25.37 -12.64 11.81
CA ASN A 57 25.84 -11.49 12.57
C ASN A 57 26.48 -10.44 11.67
N GLY A 58 27.25 -10.85 10.65
CA GLY A 58 27.85 -9.92 9.70
C GLY A 58 26.83 -9.20 8.83
N LEU A 59 25.75 -9.88 8.44
CA LEU A 59 24.61 -9.27 7.76
C LEU A 59 23.88 -8.29 8.68
N GLN A 60 23.64 -8.68 9.94
CA GLN A 60 22.97 -7.81 10.91
C GLN A 60 23.80 -6.58 11.28
N GLU A 61 25.13 -6.71 11.37
CA GLU A 61 26.05 -5.60 11.66
C GLU A 61 25.98 -4.51 10.58
N VAL A 62 25.96 -4.91 9.31
CA VAL A 62 25.97 -3.96 8.18
C VAL A 62 24.58 -3.44 7.85
N LEU A 63 23.57 -4.32 7.80
CA LEU A 63 22.22 -3.96 7.36
C LEU A 63 21.35 -3.41 8.49
N GLY A 64 21.71 -3.69 9.74
CA GLY A 64 20.82 -3.50 10.88
C GLY A 64 19.53 -4.33 10.75
N ASP A 65 18.62 -4.15 11.71
CA ASP A 65 17.39 -4.93 11.76
C ASP A 65 16.45 -4.65 10.57
N ASP A 66 16.38 -3.40 10.10
CA ASP A 66 15.48 -3.01 9.00
C ASP A 66 15.97 -3.57 7.66
N GLY A 67 17.28 -3.45 7.40
CA GLY A 67 17.89 -4.03 6.21
C GLY A 67 17.82 -5.56 6.21
N MET A 68 18.03 -6.22 7.36
CA MET A 68 17.83 -7.68 7.49
C MET A 68 16.41 -8.12 7.11
N ARG A 69 15.41 -7.33 7.48
CA ARG A 69 14.01 -7.61 7.15
C ARG A 69 13.75 -7.44 5.66
N ARG A 70 14.22 -6.34 5.06
CA ARG A 70 14.12 -6.11 3.61
C ARG A 70 14.80 -7.23 2.82
N MET A 71 15.97 -7.67 3.27
CA MET A 71 16.72 -8.78 2.68
C MET A 71 15.95 -10.10 2.76
N THR A 72 15.37 -10.41 3.92
CA THR A 72 14.56 -11.63 4.11
C THR A 72 13.33 -11.64 3.18
N LEU A 73 12.64 -10.50 3.06
CA LEU A 73 11.51 -10.36 2.14
C LEU A 73 11.94 -10.53 0.68
N TYR A 74 13.06 -9.93 0.29
CA TYR A 74 13.63 -10.08 -1.05
C TYR A 74 13.96 -11.55 -1.37
N ILE A 75 14.67 -12.26 -0.49
CA ILE A 75 15.04 -13.66 -0.70
C ILE A 75 13.79 -14.55 -0.80
N ARG A 76 12.79 -14.31 0.06
CA ARG A 76 11.53 -15.04 0.01
C ARG A 76 10.81 -14.82 -1.32
N GLN A 77 10.75 -13.57 -1.79
CA GLN A 77 10.15 -13.24 -3.09
C GLN A 77 10.90 -13.93 -4.23
N LYS A 78 12.23 -13.85 -4.23
CA LYS A 78 13.10 -14.51 -5.21
C LYS A 78 12.90 -16.04 -5.24
N MET A 79 12.73 -16.68 -4.08
CA MET A 79 12.40 -18.10 -3.99
C MET A 79 11.03 -18.42 -4.58
N ILE A 80 9.99 -17.65 -4.26
CA ILE A 80 8.65 -17.84 -4.82
C ILE A 80 8.67 -17.71 -6.35
N GLU A 81 9.35 -16.69 -6.88
CA GLU A 81 9.48 -16.47 -8.33
C GLU A 81 10.25 -17.62 -9.01
N TRP A 82 11.30 -18.13 -8.38
CA TRP A 82 12.05 -19.27 -8.89
C TRP A 82 11.23 -20.57 -8.89
N GLU A 83 10.53 -20.87 -7.79
CA GLU A 83 9.65 -22.03 -7.71
C GLU A 83 8.53 -21.96 -8.75
N ASP A 84 7.91 -20.80 -8.92
CA ASP A 84 6.85 -20.63 -9.91
C ASP A 84 7.38 -20.79 -11.34
N LYS A 85 8.53 -20.20 -11.66
CA LYS A 85 9.19 -20.37 -12.97
C LYS A 85 9.52 -21.84 -13.24
N LYS A 86 10.04 -22.56 -12.24
CA LYS A 86 10.33 -23.99 -12.34
C LYS A 86 9.06 -24.80 -12.60
N LEU A 87 7.94 -24.47 -11.94
CA LEU A 87 6.65 -25.11 -12.20
C LEU A 87 6.13 -24.78 -13.61
N GLN A 88 6.30 -23.55 -14.09
CA GLN A 88 5.93 -23.16 -15.46
C GLN A 88 6.73 -23.95 -16.50
N GLU A 89 8.05 -24.08 -16.33
CA GLU A 89 8.91 -24.86 -17.22
C GLU A 89 8.54 -26.35 -17.25
N GLN A 90 7.96 -26.87 -16.15
CA GLN A 90 7.42 -28.22 -16.05
C GLN A 90 5.99 -28.36 -16.62
N GLY A 91 5.41 -27.27 -17.13
CA GLY A 91 4.06 -27.27 -17.69
C GLY A 91 2.94 -27.37 -16.65
N ALA A 92 3.21 -27.01 -15.38
CA ALA A 92 2.19 -27.00 -14.35
C ALA A 92 1.10 -25.96 -14.69
N PRO A 93 -0.19 -26.28 -14.47
CA PRO A 93 -1.26 -25.29 -14.62
C PRO A 93 -1.08 -24.14 -13.61
N PRO A 94 -1.63 -22.94 -13.89
CA PRO A 94 -1.68 -21.86 -12.92
C PRO A 94 -2.31 -22.30 -11.59
N PRO A 95 -1.98 -21.64 -10.47
CA PRO A 95 -2.66 -21.87 -9.20
C PRO A 95 -4.19 -21.81 -9.36
N GLU A 96 -4.91 -22.65 -8.62
CA GLU A 96 -6.37 -22.62 -8.60
C GLU A 96 -6.85 -21.21 -8.24
N TYR A 97 -7.71 -20.64 -9.08
CA TYR A 97 -8.22 -19.30 -8.86
C TYR A 97 -9.10 -19.24 -7.60
N LYS A 98 -8.69 -18.39 -6.67
CA LYS A 98 -9.52 -18.01 -5.52
C LYS A 98 -9.61 -16.49 -5.52
N ALA A 99 -10.77 -15.98 -5.94
CA ALA A 99 -11.04 -14.56 -5.97
C ALA A 99 -10.65 -13.91 -4.62
N PRO A 100 -9.77 -12.89 -4.62
CA PRO A 100 -9.50 -12.08 -3.44
C PRO A 100 -10.77 -11.48 -2.86
N ASP A 101 -10.71 -11.15 -1.58
CA ASP A 101 -11.87 -10.72 -0.80
C ASP A 101 -12.53 -9.45 -1.36
N PHE A 102 -11.73 -8.49 -1.86
CA PHE A 102 -12.28 -7.30 -2.53
C PHE A 102 -13.01 -7.63 -3.83
N LEU A 103 -12.53 -8.60 -4.63
CA LEU A 103 -13.24 -9.02 -5.85
C LEU A 103 -14.52 -9.79 -5.54
N LYS A 104 -14.51 -10.63 -4.48
CA LYS A 104 -15.75 -11.27 -3.99
C LYS A 104 -16.78 -10.22 -3.57
N GLN A 105 -16.33 -9.19 -2.86
CA GLN A 105 -17.21 -8.11 -2.39
C GLN A 105 -17.74 -7.27 -3.55
N TRP A 106 -16.87 -6.93 -4.50
CA TRP A 106 -17.25 -6.23 -5.73
C TRP A 106 -18.31 -7.00 -6.50
N GLN A 107 -18.08 -8.30 -6.76
CA GLN A 107 -19.02 -9.15 -7.49
C GLN A 107 -20.39 -9.23 -6.80
N LYS A 108 -20.41 -9.19 -5.46
CA LYS A 108 -21.65 -9.23 -4.68
C LYS A 108 -22.48 -7.95 -4.76
N ARG A 109 -21.85 -6.78 -4.95
CA ARG A 109 -22.52 -5.49 -4.72
C ARG A 109 -22.51 -4.53 -5.90
N HIS A 110 -21.48 -4.61 -6.74
CA HIS A 110 -21.30 -3.71 -7.88
C HIS A 110 -20.91 -4.43 -9.18
N PRO A 111 -21.50 -5.61 -9.51
CA PRO A 111 -21.08 -6.39 -10.68
C PRO A 111 -21.31 -5.66 -12.02
N ASP A 112 -22.31 -4.78 -12.08
CA ASP A 112 -22.78 -4.13 -13.32
C ASP A 112 -22.66 -2.60 -13.28
N GLY A 113 -22.07 -2.03 -12.22
CA GLY A 113 -22.00 -0.58 -12.00
C GLY A 113 -20.57 -0.07 -11.77
N PRO A 114 -20.34 1.24 -11.88
CA PRO A 114 -19.09 1.85 -11.44
C PRO A 114 -18.95 1.71 -9.93
N TRP A 115 -17.71 1.57 -9.48
CA TRP A 115 -17.35 1.49 -8.07
C TRP A 115 -16.03 2.21 -7.83
N GLY A 116 -15.79 2.63 -6.60
CA GLY A 116 -14.61 3.42 -6.25
C GLY A 116 -14.99 4.54 -5.29
N PHE A 117 -14.54 5.77 -5.55
CA PHE A 117 -14.79 6.90 -4.66
C PHE A 117 -15.07 8.18 -5.42
N VAL A 118 -15.89 9.05 -4.84
CA VAL A 118 -15.88 10.48 -5.21
C VAL A 118 -14.55 11.09 -4.78
N ALA A 119 -13.94 11.87 -5.65
CA ALA A 119 -12.67 12.52 -5.41
C ALA A 119 -12.73 14.00 -5.77
N PHE A 120 -12.18 14.88 -4.95
CA PHE A 120 -12.14 16.32 -5.21
C PHE A 120 -10.76 16.76 -5.68
N ARG A 121 -10.75 17.59 -6.73
CA ARG A 121 -9.56 18.36 -7.12
C ARG A 121 -9.54 19.66 -6.32
N THR A 122 -8.46 19.90 -5.59
CA THR A 122 -8.25 21.15 -4.83
C THR A 122 -6.94 21.84 -5.14
N ALA A 123 -6.22 21.36 -6.16
CA ALA A 123 -4.94 21.90 -6.60
C ALA A 123 -4.80 21.85 -8.13
N LEU A 124 -3.76 22.52 -8.63
CA LEU A 124 -3.37 22.59 -10.04
C LEU A 124 -4.43 23.20 -10.98
N TYR A 125 -5.39 23.99 -10.51
CA TYR A 125 -6.40 24.63 -11.40
C TYR A 125 -5.80 25.59 -12.44
N ASP A 126 -4.56 26.02 -12.24
CA ASP A 126 -3.81 26.84 -13.20
C ASP A 126 -2.88 26.02 -14.13
N ASP A 127 -2.81 24.69 -13.98
CA ASP A 127 -1.93 23.80 -14.74
C ASP A 127 -2.62 22.47 -15.11
N GLU A 128 -3.43 22.51 -16.18
CA GLU A 128 -4.18 21.35 -16.68
C GLU A 128 -3.28 20.22 -17.22
N GLU A 129 -2.07 20.55 -17.69
CA GLU A 129 -1.11 19.56 -18.16
C GLU A 129 -0.62 18.70 -17.00
N LYS A 130 -0.16 19.33 -15.91
CA LYS A 130 0.20 18.60 -14.69
C LYS A 130 -0.98 17.86 -14.07
N TRP A 131 -2.18 18.42 -14.13
CA TRP A 131 -3.37 17.74 -13.64
C TRP A 131 -3.69 16.47 -14.44
N THR A 132 -3.54 16.54 -15.77
CA THR A 132 -3.72 15.37 -16.65
C THR A 132 -2.68 14.29 -16.35
N GLU A 133 -1.42 14.69 -16.15
CA GLU A 133 -0.34 13.77 -15.79
C GLU A 133 -0.55 13.14 -14.41
N PHE A 134 -1.01 13.93 -13.42
CA PHE A 134 -1.38 13.43 -12.10
C PHE A 134 -2.47 12.35 -12.21
N LYS A 135 -3.56 12.62 -12.93
CA LYS A 135 -4.64 11.64 -13.14
C LYS A 135 -4.14 10.37 -13.84
N ARG A 136 -3.24 10.51 -14.83
CA ARG A 136 -2.63 9.36 -15.53
C ARG A 136 -1.84 8.49 -14.56
N ARG A 137 -0.99 9.09 -13.72
CA ARG A 137 -0.18 8.36 -12.74
C ARG A 137 -1.02 7.73 -11.63
N VAL A 138 -1.97 8.47 -11.05
CA VAL A 138 -2.92 7.93 -10.07
C VAL A 138 -3.66 6.72 -10.66
N ARG A 139 -4.16 6.82 -11.89
CA ARG A 139 -4.82 5.71 -12.57
C ARG A 139 -3.91 4.49 -12.70
N ARG A 140 -2.65 4.68 -13.12
CA ARG A 140 -1.65 3.60 -13.22
C ARG A 140 -1.43 2.92 -11.86
N ILE A 141 -1.27 3.70 -10.79
CA ILE A 141 -1.06 3.18 -9.44
C ILE A 141 -2.27 2.36 -8.95
N LEU A 142 -3.50 2.85 -9.21
CA LEU A 142 -4.73 2.11 -8.86
C LEU A 142 -4.81 0.75 -9.55
N GLN A 143 -4.17 0.55 -10.71
CA GLN A 143 -4.18 -0.75 -11.40
C GLN A 143 -3.33 -1.80 -10.67
N VAL A 144 -2.38 -1.40 -9.82
CA VAL A 144 -1.45 -2.31 -9.14
C VAL A 144 -2.18 -3.39 -8.33
N ALA A 145 -3.30 -3.04 -7.69
CA ALA A 145 -4.11 -3.99 -6.95
C ALA A 145 -4.64 -5.14 -7.83
N PHE A 146 -5.01 -4.87 -9.09
CA PHE A 146 -5.46 -5.89 -10.04
C PHE A 146 -4.29 -6.63 -10.68
N ASP A 147 -3.21 -5.91 -11.00
CA ASP A 147 -1.99 -6.50 -11.53
C ASP A 147 -1.39 -7.53 -10.56
N GLN A 148 -1.49 -7.28 -9.25
CA GLN A 148 -1.06 -8.22 -8.23
C GLN A 148 -1.83 -9.55 -8.29
N VAL A 149 -3.14 -9.50 -8.57
CA VAL A 149 -3.95 -10.71 -8.76
C VAL A 149 -3.52 -11.46 -10.01
N VAL A 150 -3.30 -10.73 -11.11
CA VAL A 150 -2.88 -11.30 -12.40
C VAL A 150 -1.50 -11.96 -12.28
N GLU A 151 -0.54 -11.30 -11.62
CA GLU A 151 0.81 -11.83 -11.42
C GLU A 151 0.81 -13.09 -10.54
N GLN A 152 0.03 -13.10 -9.45
CA GLN A 152 -0.14 -14.28 -8.59
C GLN A 152 -0.75 -15.49 -9.33
N HIS A 153 -1.42 -15.26 -10.47
CA HIS A 153 -1.98 -16.29 -11.33
C HIS A 153 -1.26 -16.38 -12.68
N ARG A 154 0.05 -16.10 -12.69
CA ARG A 154 0.94 -16.30 -13.85
C ARG A 154 0.56 -15.49 -15.09
N GLY A 155 0.10 -14.27 -14.88
CA GLY A 155 -0.31 -13.38 -15.97
C GLY A 155 -1.72 -13.67 -16.50
N HIS A 156 -2.45 -14.62 -15.91
CA HIS A 156 -3.83 -14.88 -16.31
C HIS A 156 -4.79 -13.89 -15.67
N GLU A 157 -5.47 -13.09 -16.50
CA GLU A 157 -6.53 -12.20 -16.06
C GLU A 157 -7.89 -12.89 -16.18
N TYR A 158 -8.53 -13.13 -15.03
CA TYR A 158 -9.87 -13.69 -14.94
C TYR A 158 -10.94 -12.65 -15.28
N GLU A 159 -12.13 -13.09 -15.69
CA GLU A 159 -13.19 -12.21 -16.16
C GLU A 159 -13.67 -11.21 -15.09
N ASP A 160 -13.77 -11.64 -13.84
CA ASP A 160 -14.12 -10.79 -12.71
C ASP A 160 -13.04 -9.73 -12.44
N VAL A 161 -11.75 -10.10 -12.51
CA VAL A 161 -10.62 -9.16 -12.43
C VAL A 161 -10.74 -8.11 -13.52
N ALA A 162 -10.92 -8.53 -14.78
CA ALA A 162 -11.01 -7.63 -15.93
C ALA A 162 -12.21 -6.68 -15.84
N LYS A 163 -13.37 -7.20 -15.42
CA LYS A 163 -14.59 -6.39 -15.24
C LYS A 163 -14.43 -5.38 -14.11
N ALA A 164 -13.98 -5.83 -12.94
CA ALA A 164 -13.77 -4.97 -11.77
C ALA A 164 -12.73 -3.87 -12.08
N ARG A 165 -11.62 -4.24 -12.72
CA ARG A 165 -10.57 -3.32 -13.17
C ARG A 165 -11.13 -2.23 -14.10
N LYS A 166 -11.98 -2.63 -15.05
CA LYS A 166 -12.56 -1.72 -16.04
C LYS A 166 -13.59 -0.77 -15.45
N SER A 167 -14.36 -1.21 -14.46
CA SER A 167 -15.42 -0.41 -13.82
C SER A 167 -14.96 0.38 -12.59
N PHE A 168 -13.74 0.17 -12.12
CA PHE A 168 -13.17 0.97 -11.03
C PHE A 168 -12.84 2.39 -11.51
N GLU A 169 -13.37 3.40 -10.82
CA GLU A 169 -13.06 4.80 -11.12
C GLU A 169 -13.01 5.68 -9.87
N LEU A 170 -12.25 6.77 -9.99
CA LEU A 170 -12.38 7.91 -9.09
C LEU A 170 -13.26 8.94 -9.80
N HIS A 171 -14.44 9.22 -9.25
CA HIS A 171 -15.35 10.21 -9.80
C HIS A 171 -14.90 11.61 -9.38
N TRP A 172 -14.10 12.25 -10.25
CA TRP A 172 -13.49 13.55 -9.98
C TRP A 172 -14.50 14.70 -10.07
N ILE A 173 -14.66 15.43 -8.97
CA ILE A 173 -15.34 16.73 -8.93
C ILE A 173 -14.29 17.82 -9.14
N GLU A 174 -14.35 18.44 -10.31
CA GLU A 174 -13.42 19.45 -10.77
C GLU A 174 -14.15 20.80 -10.93
N ASP A 175 -14.06 21.63 -9.90
CA ASP A 175 -14.74 22.93 -9.81
C ASP A 175 -13.75 23.96 -9.29
N ARG A 176 -13.50 25.02 -10.05
CA ARG A 176 -12.46 26.01 -9.75
C ARG A 176 -12.67 26.71 -8.41
N GLU A 177 -13.90 26.76 -7.90
CA GLU A 177 -14.19 27.30 -6.56
C GLU A 177 -13.60 26.44 -5.42
N LEU A 178 -13.16 25.22 -5.74
CA LEU A 178 -12.57 24.28 -4.79
C LEU A 178 -11.05 24.39 -4.67
N ASP A 179 -10.41 25.27 -5.44
CA ASP A 179 -8.97 25.51 -5.35
C ASP A 179 -8.58 25.95 -3.93
N GLY A 180 -7.67 25.20 -3.30
CA GLY A 180 -7.26 25.43 -1.90
C GLY A 180 -8.38 25.32 -0.85
N SER A 181 -9.51 24.68 -1.18
CA SER A 181 -10.65 24.59 -0.26
C SER A 181 -10.36 23.78 1.01
N SER A 182 -10.97 24.21 2.11
CA SER A 182 -10.91 23.50 3.40
C SER A 182 -11.78 22.24 3.44
N ALA A 183 -11.51 21.34 4.38
CA ALA A 183 -12.29 20.12 4.58
C ALA A 183 -13.78 20.43 4.84
N LYS A 184 -14.08 21.55 5.52
CA LYS A 184 -15.46 22.00 5.75
C LYS A 184 -16.19 22.33 4.45
N THR A 185 -15.51 23.03 3.54
CA THR A 185 -16.07 23.36 2.21
C THR A 185 -16.30 22.08 1.40
N LEU A 186 -15.33 21.16 1.41
CA LEU A 186 -15.44 19.89 0.67
C LEU A 186 -16.57 19.00 1.20
N ARG A 187 -16.74 18.88 2.52
CA ARG A 187 -17.87 18.13 3.12
C ARG A 187 -19.21 18.68 2.68
N ARG A 188 -19.39 20.01 2.74
CA ARG A 188 -20.62 20.66 2.27
C ARG A 188 -20.86 20.33 0.79
N ARG A 189 -19.82 20.42 -0.04
CA ARG A 189 -19.92 20.10 -1.47
C ARG A 189 -20.26 18.63 -1.70
N TYR A 190 -19.66 17.72 -0.95
CA TYR A 190 -19.93 16.29 -1.03
C TYR A 190 -21.40 15.96 -0.73
N ILE A 191 -21.97 16.58 0.31
CA ILE A 191 -23.40 16.45 0.64
C ILE A 191 -24.30 16.96 -0.51
N GLU A 192 -23.92 18.04 -1.18
CA GLU A 192 -24.65 18.54 -2.35
C GLU A 192 -24.59 17.57 -3.54
N VAL A 193 -23.40 17.01 -3.82
CA VAL A 193 -23.19 16.03 -4.91
C VAL A 193 -24.03 14.77 -4.66
N LYS A 194 -24.06 14.26 -3.42
CA LYS A 194 -24.94 13.14 -3.02
C LYS A 194 -26.42 13.44 -3.24
N LYS A 195 -26.88 14.66 -2.96
CA LYS A 195 -28.29 15.06 -3.10
C LYS A 195 -28.75 15.24 -4.55
N LYS A 196 -27.83 15.54 -5.47
CA LYS A 196 -28.16 15.79 -6.88
C LYS A 196 -28.28 14.52 -7.72
N GLU A 197 -28.11 13.34 -7.12
CA GLU A 197 -27.95 12.05 -7.82
C GLU A 197 -26.76 12.03 -8.81
N ASP A 198 -25.81 12.97 -8.66
CA ASP A 198 -24.58 13.01 -9.45
C ASP A 198 -23.57 11.95 -8.95
N THR A 199 -23.70 11.48 -7.70
CA THR A 199 -22.88 10.40 -7.15
C THR A 199 -23.34 9.05 -7.69
N PRO A 200 -22.46 8.26 -8.33
CA PRO A 200 -22.77 6.88 -8.68
C PRO A 200 -23.13 6.06 -7.44
N ALA A 201 -24.17 5.23 -7.50
CA ALA A 201 -24.68 4.48 -6.35
C ALA A 201 -23.60 3.62 -5.64
N GLY A 202 -22.58 3.17 -6.37
CA GLY A 202 -21.43 2.43 -5.83
C GLY A 202 -20.34 3.28 -5.16
N MET A 203 -20.60 4.56 -4.90
CA MET A 203 -19.62 5.52 -4.35
C MET A 203 -20.21 6.42 -3.24
N ASP A 204 -21.45 6.17 -2.81
CA ASP A 204 -22.09 6.91 -1.72
C ASP A 204 -21.60 6.41 -0.35
N TYR A 205 -20.40 6.81 0.02
CA TYR A 205 -19.75 6.46 1.29
C TYR A 205 -19.75 7.63 2.27
N ASN A 206 -19.46 7.36 3.55
CA ASN A 206 -19.27 8.38 4.59
C ASN A 206 -17.87 9.05 4.54
N MET A 207 -17.22 9.01 3.38
CA MET A 207 -15.93 9.61 3.12
C MET A 207 -15.74 9.82 1.61
N PHE A 208 -14.79 10.67 1.26
CA PHE A 208 -14.37 10.93 -0.11
C PHE A 208 -12.86 11.18 -0.18
N LEU A 209 -12.31 11.18 -1.39
CA LEU A 209 -10.89 11.44 -1.62
C LEU A 209 -10.63 12.89 -2.00
N CYS A 210 -9.41 13.37 -1.78
CA CYS A 210 -8.99 14.72 -2.15
C CYS A 210 -7.55 14.72 -2.68
N ALA A 211 -7.36 15.36 -3.84
CA ALA A 211 -6.06 15.68 -4.41
C ALA A 211 -5.61 17.07 -3.91
N SER A 212 -5.11 17.11 -2.69
CA SER A 212 -4.48 18.30 -2.09
C SER A 212 -3.11 18.59 -2.72
N PRO A 213 -2.51 19.77 -2.47
CA PRO A 213 -1.17 20.09 -2.95
C PRO A 213 -0.10 19.04 -2.58
N GLU A 214 -0.05 18.55 -1.33
CA GLU A 214 0.94 17.52 -0.96
C GLU A 214 0.65 16.17 -1.62
N ALA A 215 -0.63 15.80 -1.75
CA ALA A 215 -1.02 14.57 -2.45
C ALA A 215 -0.58 14.61 -3.93
N VAL A 216 -0.79 15.75 -4.59
CA VAL A 216 -0.32 15.99 -5.96
C VAL A 216 1.20 15.89 -6.06
N GLU A 217 1.93 16.56 -5.16
CA GLU A 217 3.39 16.49 -5.12
C GLU A 217 3.91 15.07 -4.89
N SER A 218 3.25 14.30 -4.00
CA SER A 218 3.63 12.91 -3.71
C SER A 218 3.57 11.98 -4.93
N VAL A 219 2.70 12.27 -5.89
CA VAL A 219 2.53 11.50 -7.13
C VAL A 219 3.42 12.03 -8.25
N LEU A 220 3.54 13.35 -8.38
CA LEU A 220 4.27 13.98 -9.48
C LEU A 220 5.79 14.02 -9.26
N SER A 221 6.25 13.95 -8.01
CA SER A 221 7.69 13.92 -7.68
C SER A 221 8.37 12.60 -8.02
N LEU A 222 7.61 11.52 -8.24
CA LEU A 222 8.14 10.20 -8.58
C LEU A 222 8.53 10.11 -10.06
N ASP A 223 9.63 9.44 -10.38
CA ASP A 223 9.89 9.03 -11.76
C ASP A 223 9.05 7.79 -12.13
N ASP A 224 8.87 7.51 -13.43
CA ASP A 224 8.07 6.37 -13.89
C ASP A 224 8.57 5.01 -13.38
N ASP A 225 9.86 4.91 -13.06
CA ASP A 225 10.51 3.72 -12.49
C ASP A 225 10.30 3.59 -10.97
N ASN A 226 9.97 4.70 -10.30
CA ASN A 226 9.72 4.76 -8.85
C ASN A 226 8.22 4.65 -8.51
N LEU A 227 7.36 4.58 -9.52
CA LEU A 227 5.94 4.37 -9.30
C LEU A 227 5.69 2.99 -8.66
N PRO A 228 4.69 2.90 -7.76
CA PRO A 228 4.18 1.63 -7.26
C PRO A 228 4.06 0.53 -8.33
N THR A 229 4.52 -0.66 -7.99
CA THR A 229 4.33 -1.89 -8.77
C THR A 229 3.88 -3.03 -7.85
N THR A 230 3.57 -4.19 -8.42
CA THR A 230 3.27 -5.42 -7.67
C THR A 230 4.43 -5.90 -6.78
N LYS A 231 5.65 -5.41 -7.03
CA LYS A 231 6.86 -5.71 -6.26
C LYS A 231 7.17 -4.67 -5.18
N SER A 232 6.42 -3.57 -5.14
CA SER A 232 6.59 -2.53 -4.13
C SER A 232 6.32 -3.10 -2.72
N SER A 233 7.15 -2.71 -1.76
CA SER A 233 6.97 -3.14 -0.38
C SER A 233 5.78 -2.42 0.26
N PHE A 234 4.87 -3.20 0.85
CA PHE A 234 3.83 -2.70 1.75
C PHE A 234 4.46 -1.94 2.94
N TRP A 235 3.76 -0.92 3.44
CA TRP A 235 4.16 -0.09 4.59
C TRP A 235 5.38 0.81 4.38
N ARG A 236 5.50 1.40 3.19
CA ARG A 236 6.57 2.37 2.89
C ARG A 236 6.14 3.80 3.24
N ASP A 237 7.07 4.57 3.80
CA ASP A 237 6.78 5.94 4.26
C ASP A 237 6.65 6.93 3.07
N ASP A 238 7.17 6.56 1.91
CA ASP A 238 7.24 7.37 0.67
C ASP A 238 6.14 7.02 -0.34
N ALA A 239 5.10 6.27 0.06
CA ALA A 239 4.06 5.89 -0.89
C ALA A 239 3.28 7.12 -1.38
N PRO A 240 3.02 7.23 -2.69
CA PRO A 240 2.14 8.27 -3.22
C PRO A 240 0.75 8.10 -2.63
N PHE A 241 0.13 9.20 -2.22
CA PHE A 241 -1.10 9.17 -1.44
C PHE A 241 -2.18 10.12 -1.99
N LEU A 242 -3.41 9.88 -1.54
CA LEU A 242 -4.51 10.83 -1.56
C LEU A 242 -4.95 11.12 -0.13
N LEU A 243 -5.61 12.25 0.09
CA LEU A 243 -6.29 12.48 1.35
C LEU A 243 -7.64 11.78 1.35
N VAL A 244 -7.95 11.05 2.40
CA VAL A 244 -9.30 10.69 2.77
C VAL A 244 -9.86 11.80 3.63
N VAL A 245 -11.08 12.24 3.31
CA VAL A 245 -11.85 13.19 4.11
C VAL A 245 -13.13 12.49 4.52
N MET A 246 -13.31 12.34 5.84
CA MET A 246 -14.55 11.82 6.39
C MET A 246 -15.68 12.82 6.21
N GLU A 247 -16.89 12.34 5.93
CA GLU A 247 -18.09 13.16 5.76
C GLU A 247 -18.38 13.99 7.02
N GLU A 248 -18.20 13.39 8.20
CA GLU A 248 -18.33 14.06 9.49
C GLU A 248 -17.00 14.63 9.98
N ALA A 249 -17.02 15.85 10.53
CA ALA A 249 -15.82 16.48 11.08
C ALA A 249 -15.43 15.95 12.46
N GLU A 250 -16.44 15.49 13.22
CA GLU A 250 -16.33 14.97 14.57
C GLU A 250 -17.32 13.82 14.71
N VAL A 251 -17.04 12.90 15.62
CA VAL A 251 -17.94 11.78 15.92
C VAL A 251 -18.13 11.69 17.42
N ASN A 252 -19.34 11.36 17.85
CA ASN A 252 -19.64 11.05 19.23
C ASN A 252 -20.10 9.57 19.31
N PRO A 253 -19.17 8.62 19.46
CA PRO A 253 -19.48 7.19 19.41
C PRO A 253 -20.37 6.73 20.58
N HIS A 254 -20.45 7.51 21.66
CA HIS A 254 -21.27 7.21 22.85
C HIS A 254 -22.62 7.95 22.88
N GLY A 255 -22.95 8.73 21.83
CA GLY A 255 -24.20 9.50 21.76
C GLY A 255 -24.30 10.61 22.82
N ASP A 256 -25.51 11.14 23.03
CA ASP A 256 -25.75 12.25 23.97
C ASP A 256 -25.63 11.85 25.45
N GLU A 257 -25.22 10.61 25.76
CA GLU A 257 -24.92 10.20 27.13
C GLU A 257 -23.73 11.02 27.63
N GLU A 258 -23.90 11.68 28.78
CA GLU A 258 -23.01 12.68 29.41
C GLU A 258 -21.65 12.12 29.85
N ASN A 259 -20.88 11.51 28.95
CA ASN A 259 -19.46 11.30 29.17
C ASN A 259 -18.74 12.58 28.76
N GLU A 260 -18.34 13.37 29.76
CA GLU A 260 -17.52 14.57 29.60
C GLU A 260 -16.35 14.27 28.65
N TYR A 261 -16.22 15.07 27.59
CA TYR A 261 -15.14 14.89 26.63
C TYR A 261 -13.81 15.27 27.29
N ASP A 262 -12.97 14.27 27.52
CA ASP A 262 -11.60 14.49 27.98
C ASP A 262 -10.63 14.39 26.79
N PRO A 263 -10.13 15.51 26.26
CA PRO A 263 -9.15 15.49 25.17
C PRO A 263 -7.82 14.85 25.57
N ASN A 264 -7.57 14.61 26.86
CA ASN A 264 -6.36 13.97 27.36
C ASN A 264 -6.54 12.50 27.70
N ASP A 265 -7.77 11.95 27.67
CA ASP A 265 -7.98 10.52 27.91
C ASP A 265 -7.57 9.73 26.65
N PRO A 266 -6.51 8.90 26.71
CA PRO A 266 -6.11 8.07 25.58
C PRO A 266 -7.13 6.98 25.24
N ASN A 267 -8.12 6.72 26.11
CA ASN A 267 -9.18 5.75 25.90
C ASN A 267 -10.47 6.36 25.35
N ASP A 268 -10.56 7.68 25.28
CA ASP A 268 -11.71 8.34 24.67
C ASP A 268 -11.62 8.18 23.14
N GLU A 269 -12.55 7.43 22.57
CA GLU A 269 -12.60 7.13 21.13
C GLU A 269 -12.68 8.39 20.25
N ARG A 270 -13.19 9.50 20.79
CA ARG A 270 -13.24 10.80 20.09
C ARG A 270 -11.82 11.28 19.75
N ASN A 271 -10.83 10.99 20.59
CA ASN A 271 -9.43 11.34 20.36
C ASN A 271 -8.77 10.48 19.26
N TRP A 272 -9.32 9.30 18.97
CA TRP A 272 -8.83 8.41 17.90
C TRP A 272 -9.34 8.80 16.52
N TYR A 273 -10.41 9.59 16.46
CA TYR A 273 -11.00 10.00 15.21
C TYR A 273 -10.12 11.00 14.46
N LYS A 274 -9.75 10.69 13.21
CA LYS A 274 -9.01 11.58 12.32
C LYS A 274 -9.86 11.90 11.10
N PRO A 275 -10.48 13.09 11.03
CA PRO A 275 -11.46 13.40 9.99
C PRO A 275 -10.83 13.67 8.62
N VAL A 276 -9.51 13.84 8.57
CA VAL A 276 -8.71 13.93 7.34
C VAL A 276 -7.43 13.14 7.59
N PHE A 277 -7.07 12.22 6.68
CA PHE A 277 -5.85 11.42 6.80
C PHE A 277 -5.33 10.98 5.43
N LYS A 278 -4.07 10.54 5.36
CA LYS A 278 -3.41 10.13 4.11
C LYS A 278 -3.61 8.63 3.86
N VAL A 279 -3.93 8.25 2.63
CA VAL A 279 -4.02 6.84 2.19
C VAL A 279 -3.16 6.60 0.94
N PRO A 280 -2.30 5.56 0.89
CA PRO A 280 -1.57 5.21 -0.31
C PRO A 280 -2.54 4.87 -1.45
N VAL A 281 -2.25 5.38 -2.64
CA VAL A 281 -3.13 5.18 -3.81
C VAL A 281 -3.22 3.70 -4.20
N GLU A 282 -2.13 2.95 -4.04
CA GLU A 282 -2.01 1.54 -4.45
C GLU A 282 -2.94 0.57 -3.71
N ILE A 283 -3.42 0.96 -2.51
CA ILE A 283 -4.28 0.11 -1.69
C ILE A 283 -5.76 0.51 -1.71
N ILE A 284 -6.11 1.58 -2.44
CA ILE A 284 -7.48 2.07 -2.48
C ILE A 284 -8.46 1.01 -3.00
N PRO A 285 -8.19 0.29 -4.11
CA PRO A 285 -9.16 -0.65 -4.67
C PRO A 285 -9.35 -1.92 -3.84
N ASN A 286 -8.28 -2.46 -3.25
CA ASN A 286 -8.31 -3.77 -2.57
C ASN A 286 -8.48 -3.68 -1.05
N ASN A 287 -7.99 -2.62 -0.40
CA ASN A 287 -8.07 -2.51 1.06
C ASN A 287 -9.10 -1.45 1.48
N LEU A 288 -8.92 -0.19 1.08
CA LEU A 288 -9.78 0.90 1.54
C LEU A 288 -11.23 0.66 1.11
N TRP A 289 -11.45 0.39 -0.18
CA TRP A 289 -12.78 0.17 -0.72
C TRP A 289 -13.50 -1.02 -0.08
N ASP A 290 -12.85 -2.19 0.01
CA ASP A 290 -13.46 -3.40 0.60
C ASP A 290 -13.87 -3.19 2.06
N LEU A 291 -13.03 -2.50 2.84
CA LEU A 291 -13.31 -2.20 4.24
C LEU A 291 -14.50 -1.24 4.41
N VAL A 292 -14.53 -0.16 3.62
CA VAL A 292 -15.59 0.85 3.67
C VAL A 292 -16.91 0.27 3.19
N ASP A 293 -16.89 -0.46 2.07
CA ASP A 293 -18.10 -1.02 1.49
C ASP A 293 -18.76 -2.05 2.43
N ARG A 294 -17.97 -2.89 3.12
CA ARG A 294 -18.50 -3.82 4.13
C ARG A 294 -19.24 -3.14 5.28
N ALA A 295 -19.00 -1.85 5.52
CA ALA A 295 -19.60 -1.06 6.59
C ALA A 295 -19.52 -1.71 7.98
N PHE A 296 -18.51 -2.56 8.20
CA PHE A 296 -18.36 -3.34 9.43
C PHE A 296 -17.68 -2.53 10.54
N MET A 297 -16.94 -1.47 10.19
CA MET A 297 -16.07 -0.75 11.11
C MET A 297 -16.58 0.67 11.38
N GLN A 298 -16.55 1.06 12.66
CA GLN A 298 -16.83 2.43 13.06
C GLN A 298 -15.71 3.39 12.60
N PRO A 299 -16.03 4.63 12.21
CA PRO A 299 -15.05 5.63 11.80
C PRO A 299 -13.89 5.85 12.81
N THR A 300 -14.17 5.81 14.12
CA THR A 300 -13.16 5.93 15.19
C THR A 300 -12.11 4.83 15.13
N THR A 301 -12.55 3.60 14.85
CA THR A 301 -11.66 2.44 14.74
C THR A 301 -10.83 2.50 13.46
N LEU A 302 -11.44 2.95 12.35
CA LEU A 302 -10.76 3.09 11.07
C LEU A 302 -9.51 3.98 11.18
N THR A 303 -9.63 5.09 11.91
CA THR A 303 -8.59 6.13 11.95
C THR A 303 -7.67 6.05 13.18
N ARG A 304 -7.82 5.01 14.01
CA ARG A 304 -7.18 4.92 15.32
C ARG A 304 -5.65 5.06 15.29
N ASP A 305 -5.02 4.42 14.31
CA ASP A 305 -3.56 4.27 14.26
C ASP A 305 -2.87 5.21 13.24
N VAL A 306 -3.59 6.22 12.72
CA VAL A 306 -3.04 7.22 11.77
C VAL A 306 -2.96 8.61 12.40
N LYS A 307 -2.00 9.44 11.98
CA LYS A 307 -1.81 10.81 12.51
C LYS A 307 -2.91 11.79 12.11
N GLY A 308 -3.53 11.57 10.96
CA GLY A 308 -4.35 12.57 10.28
C GLY A 308 -3.53 13.64 9.54
N SER A 309 -4.18 14.50 8.77
CA SER A 309 -3.54 15.58 8.00
C SER A 309 -4.26 16.92 8.23
N THR A 310 -3.46 17.98 8.39
CA THR A 310 -3.93 19.36 8.60
C THR A 310 -4.00 20.18 7.31
N GLU A 311 -3.63 19.60 6.16
CA GLU A 311 -3.53 20.28 4.85
C GLU A 311 -4.82 21.01 4.44
N LEU A 312 -5.98 20.53 4.89
CA LEU A 312 -7.28 21.10 4.56
C LEU A 312 -7.84 22.03 5.65
N GLY A 313 -6.96 22.62 6.48
CA GLY A 313 -7.28 23.70 7.42
C GLY A 313 -8.00 23.25 8.70
N GLY A 314 -7.72 22.05 9.20
CA GLY A 314 -8.30 21.50 10.43
C GLY A 314 -7.26 21.24 11.53
N THR A 315 -7.74 21.08 12.76
CA THR A 315 -6.94 20.61 13.90
C THR A 315 -7.08 19.10 14.04
N MET A 316 -5.98 18.39 14.27
CA MET A 316 -6.01 16.97 14.59
C MET A 316 -6.09 16.79 16.10
N PRO A 317 -6.95 15.87 16.61
CA PRO A 317 -6.93 15.51 18.02
C PRO A 317 -5.54 15.00 18.41
N GLU A 318 -5.02 15.45 19.55
CA GLU A 318 -3.80 14.92 20.12
C GLU A 318 -4.11 13.52 20.67
N ASN A 319 -3.51 12.50 20.08
CA ASN A 319 -3.59 11.15 20.60
C ASN A 319 -2.21 10.50 20.62
N TYR A 320 -1.97 9.77 21.70
CA TYR A 320 -0.77 8.96 21.85
C TYR A 320 -1.15 7.49 21.86
N THR A 321 -0.58 6.74 20.94
CA THR A 321 -0.54 5.28 21.03
C THR A 321 0.85 4.86 21.48
N PRO A 322 0.99 3.86 22.37
CA PRO A 322 2.30 3.30 22.74
C PRO A 322 3.11 2.86 21.51
N GLU A 323 2.43 2.47 20.44
CA GLU A 323 3.00 2.08 19.17
C GLU A 323 3.29 3.24 18.22
N GLY A 324 2.99 4.49 18.57
CA GLY A 324 3.05 5.65 17.67
C GLY A 324 2.07 5.56 16.49
N LEU A 325 1.75 6.72 15.93
CA LEU A 325 0.83 6.82 14.80
C LEU A 325 1.56 6.70 13.46
N ALA A 326 0.94 6.00 12.51
CA ALA A 326 1.40 5.93 11.13
C ALA A 326 1.11 7.24 10.39
N GLU A 327 2.00 7.62 9.47
CA GLU A 327 1.77 8.77 8.59
C GLU A 327 0.68 8.47 7.55
N LEU A 328 0.75 7.28 6.97
CA LEU A 328 -0.17 6.77 5.96
C LEU A 328 -1.04 5.67 6.57
N TRP A 329 -2.32 5.68 6.28
CA TRP A 329 -3.23 4.59 6.61
C TRP A 329 -3.10 3.47 5.58
N TRP A 330 -2.76 2.24 6.00
CA TRP A 330 -2.59 1.09 5.09
C TRP A 330 -3.66 0.02 5.27
N GLU A 331 -3.97 -0.29 6.53
CA GLU A 331 -4.98 -1.25 6.94
C GLU A 331 -5.21 -1.09 8.44
N VAL A 332 -6.18 -1.83 8.96
CA VAL A 332 -6.55 -1.85 10.38
C VAL A 332 -5.63 -2.76 11.21
N ALA A 333 -4.80 -3.56 10.53
CA ALA A 333 -3.82 -4.41 11.19
C ALA A 333 -2.61 -3.56 11.65
N PRO A 334 -1.98 -3.93 12.78
CA PRO A 334 -0.83 -3.19 13.28
C PRO A 334 0.33 -3.25 12.28
N SER A 335 0.93 -2.09 12.01
CA SER A 335 2.10 -2.03 11.14
C SER A 335 3.24 -2.92 11.67
N PRO A 336 4.14 -3.39 10.82
CA PRO A 336 5.30 -4.16 11.26
C PRO A 336 6.17 -3.42 12.30
N ARG A 337 6.28 -2.09 12.19
CA ARG A 337 6.98 -1.27 13.19
C ARG A 337 6.22 -1.27 14.52
N ALA A 338 4.90 -1.20 14.50
CA ALA A 338 4.07 -1.34 15.71
C ALA A 338 4.22 -2.74 16.34
N LEU A 339 4.21 -3.81 15.55
CA LEU A 339 4.46 -5.17 16.04
C LEU A 339 5.85 -5.33 16.67
N LYS A 340 6.88 -4.73 16.08
CA LYS A 340 8.24 -4.73 16.65
C LYS A 340 8.26 -4.01 18.00
N ARG A 341 7.66 -2.82 18.10
CA ARG A 341 7.52 -2.08 19.37
C ARG A 341 6.80 -2.89 20.44
N ARG A 342 5.72 -3.60 20.08
CA ARG A 342 4.98 -4.49 20.99
C ARG A 342 5.84 -5.63 21.53
N ARG A 343 6.74 -6.21 20.72
CA ARG A 343 7.67 -7.26 21.18
C ARG A 343 8.64 -6.70 22.21
N ILE A 344 9.30 -5.57 21.88
CA ILE A 344 10.24 -4.89 22.78
C ILE A 344 9.58 -4.54 24.12
N LEU A 345 8.37 -3.96 24.09
CA LEU A 345 7.62 -3.60 25.31
C LEU A 345 7.21 -4.82 26.15
N ARG A 346 7.08 -6.01 25.53
CA ARG A 346 6.78 -7.27 26.21
C ARG A 346 8.03 -8.01 26.69
N GLY A 347 9.23 -7.46 26.49
CA GLY A 347 10.49 -8.11 26.83
C GLY A 347 10.80 -9.34 25.95
N LEU A 348 10.25 -9.38 24.74
CA LEU A 348 10.46 -10.40 23.71
C LEU A 348 11.25 -9.79 22.55
#